data_AF-A0A183J049-F1
#
_entry.id   AF-A0A183J049-F1
#
_cell.length_a   1.000
_cell.length_b   1.000
_cell.length_c   1.000
_cell.angle_alpha   90.00
_cell.angle_beta   90.00
_cell.angle_gamma   90.00
#
_symmetry.space_group_name_H-M   'P 1'
#
loop_
_entity.id
_entity.type
_entity.pdbx_description
1 polymer ?
#
loop_
_entity_poly.entity_id
_entity_poly.type
_entity_poly.pdbx_seq_one_letter_code
_entity_poly.pdbx_strand_id
1 'polypeptide(L)'
;MFLKPLHGRCREKQGSYSLTAFTDWGTCCFPEIEDFLREILQKRSDAVDDEKYWSMVFLCLMLGRIDELEKLLSCSANKTDECYLSIIELLKKCPLKLKALSGTTLSSWYFEVFDQLESGRYASCPRLEQIIRVFADDETVYHELSPLCLNWKQVFISRSIYSSASFDASCLMALAEFAMKTTATKTLDVKDEIFLAVFSFDPIRLLHKLCQSLHNWWLPAHLADMFRYSDFFSGDLRRHKLKNMLERISIPSDYKALKLVGLCRSLNFTDLALDLCRNYSYKYLKEGKINCAFKWCLASAVSYLTYFKYNVGVCFNNHSSCRGLQQL
;
A
#
# COMPACT_ATOMS: atom_id res chain seq x y z
N MET A 1 16.93 28.76 -7.75
CA MET A 1 16.05 28.64 -8.94
C MET A 1 14.67 28.29 -8.41
N PHE A 2 13.69 29.14 -8.71
CA PHE A 2 12.58 29.51 -7.83
C PHE A 2 11.55 28.41 -7.54
N LEU A 3 11.25 28.19 -6.25
CA LEU A 3 10.01 27.58 -5.80
C LEU A 3 8.86 28.57 -6.08
N LYS A 4 8.10 28.33 -7.15
CA LYS A 4 6.79 28.96 -7.33
C LYS A 4 5.73 28.06 -6.69
N PRO A 5 4.89 28.55 -5.77
CA PRO A 5 3.73 27.79 -5.32
C PRO A 5 2.74 27.74 -6.50
N LEU A 6 2.48 26.54 -7.00
CA LEU A 6 1.42 26.30 -7.97
C LEU A 6 0.07 26.60 -7.30
N HIS A 7 -0.41 27.83 -7.50
CA HIS A 7 -1.81 28.19 -7.28
C HIS A 7 -2.68 27.43 -8.29
N GLY A 8 -3.18 26.27 -7.87
CA GLY A 8 -4.11 25.43 -8.62
C GLY A 8 -5.28 25.00 -7.75
N ARG A 9 -6.40 25.72 -7.89
CA ARG A 9 -7.78 25.42 -7.44
C ARG A 9 -7.92 24.33 -6.36
N CYS A 10 -8.13 24.78 -5.12
CA CYS A 10 -8.61 23.96 -4.02
C CYS A 10 -9.87 23.17 -4.42
N ARG A 11 -9.71 21.85 -4.65
CA ARG A 11 -10.75 20.88 -4.31
C ARG A 11 -10.63 20.62 -2.82
N GLU A 12 -11.20 21.50 -2.02
CA GLU A 12 -11.50 21.22 -0.61
C GLU A 12 -12.40 19.99 -0.56
N LYS A 13 -11.90 18.89 0.02
CA LYS A 13 -12.66 17.92 0.88
C LYS A 13 -12.01 16.54 1.08
N GLN A 14 -10.84 16.22 0.49
CA GLN A 14 -10.27 14.85 0.60
C GLN A 14 -8.94 14.73 1.38
N GLY A 15 -8.33 15.83 1.83
CA GLY A 15 -7.00 15.79 2.45
C GLY A 15 -6.92 15.15 3.85
N SER A 16 -8.01 15.17 4.64
CA SER A 16 -7.93 14.79 6.06
C SER A 16 -7.80 13.28 6.31
N TYR A 17 -8.51 12.47 5.52
CA TYR A 17 -8.48 11.02 5.66
C TYR A 17 -7.19 10.39 5.08
N SER A 18 -6.50 11.11 4.19
CA SER A 18 -5.30 10.60 3.54
C SER A 18 -4.08 10.61 4.47
N LEU A 19 -3.87 11.72 5.20
CA LEU A 19 -2.68 11.91 6.04
C LEU A 19 -2.66 10.96 7.25
N THR A 20 -3.81 10.74 7.87
CA THR A 20 -3.95 9.78 9.00
C THR A 20 -3.74 8.34 8.57
N ALA A 21 -4.17 7.97 7.35
CA ALA A 21 -3.93 6.64 6.81
C ALA A 21 -2.42 6.35 6.62
N PHE A 22 -1.61 7.35 6.24
CA PHE A 22 -0.16 7.16 6.12
C PHE A 22 0.55 7.04 7.46
N THR A 23 0.15 7.81 8.48
CA THR A 23 0.70 7.66 9.84
C THR A 23 0.34 6.30 10.44
N ASP A 24 -0.89 5.83 10.22
CA ASP A 24 -1.33 4.52 10.68
C ASP A 24 -0.58 3.39 9.96
N TRP A 25 -0.39 3.55 8.64
CA TRP A 25 0.41 2.62 7.85
C TRP A 25 1.86 2.54 8.31
N GLY A 26 2.48 3.68 8.65
CA GLY A 26 3.81 3.72 9.26
C GLY A 26 3.87 2.94 10.57
N THR A 27 2.88 3.11 11.43
CA THR A 27 2.79 2.37 12.70
C THR A 27 2.65 0.87 12.49
N CYS A 28 1.91 0.43 11.47
CA CYS A 28 1.73 -0.98 11.17
C CYS A 28 2.96 -1.63 10.47
N CYS A 29 3.71 -0.85 9.69
CA CYS A 29 4.86 -1.36 8.94
C CYS A 29 6.15 -1.45 9.74
N PHE A 30 6.25 -0.69 10.84
CA PHE A 30 7.48 -0.56 11.62
C PHE A 30 7.23 -0.72 13.12
N PRO A 31 6.71 -1.87 13.57
CA PRO A 31 6.48 -2.12 14.99
C PRO A 31 7.79 -2.13 15.81
N GLU A 32 8.94 -2.45 15.18
CA GLU A 32 10.24 -2.54 15.85
C GLU A 32 10.70 -1.17 16.40
N ILE A 33 10.18 -0.08 15.81
CA ILE A 33 10.48 1.28 16.24
C ILE A 33 9.88 1.58 17.62
N GLU A 34 8.77 0.92 18.00
CA GLU A 34 8.14 1.12 19.32
C GLU A 34 9.06 0.69 20.45
N ASP A 35 9.70 -0.48 20.32
CA ASP A 35 10.55 -1.02 21.36
C ASP A 35 11.80 -0.15 21.54
N PHE A 36 12.39 0.29 20.42
CA PHE A 36 13.55 1.19 20.45
C PHE A 36 13.22 2.57 21.00
N LEU A 37 12.06 3.12 20.64
CA LEU A 37 11.57 4.39 21.18
C LEU A 37 11.39 4.34 22.70
N ARG A 38 10.82 3.24 23.22
CA ARG A 38 10.66 3.05 24.67
C ARG A 38 12.00 3.00 25.39
N GLU A 39 12.98 2.31 24.82
CA GLU A 39 14.34 2.23 25.38
C GLU A 39 14.96 3.63 25.50
N ILE A 40 14.87 4.44 24.44
CA ILE A 40 15.41 5.81 24.40
C ILE A 40 14.67 6.73 25.37
N LEU A 41 13.34 6.66 25.44
CA LEU A 41 12.58 7.50 26.37
C LEU A 41 12.84 7.15 27.85
N GLN A 42 13.16 5.89 28.16
CA GLN A 42 13.53 5.46 29.52
C GLN A 42 14.95 5.89 29.90
N LYS A 43 15.88 5.78 28.95
CA LYS A 43 17.23 6.32 29.07
C LYS A 43 17.16 7.84 28.89
N ARG A 44 16.79 8.60 29.92
CA ARG A 44 16.90 10.07 29.91
C ARG A 44 18.29 10.44 29.38
N SER A 45 18.38 10.86 28.12
CA SER A 45 19.66 11.09 27.48
C SER A 45 20.16 12.46 27.90
N ASP A 46 21.10 12.46 28.82
CA ASP A 46 21.91 13.65 29.13
C ASP A 46 22.91 13.95 27.98
N ALA A 47 23.04 13.03 27.00
CA ALA A 47 23.93 13.16 25.85
C ALA A 47 23.16 13.65 24.60
N VAL A 48 23.30 14.95 24.31
CA VAL A 48 22.78 15.61 23.10
C VAL A 48 23.36 15.00 21.81
N ASP A 49 24.49 14.31 21.90
CA ASP A 49 25.24 13.76 20.74
C ASP A 49 25.08 12.24 20.55
N ASP A 50 24.10 11.60 21.19
CA ASP A 50 23.83 10.19 20.91
C ASP A 50 23.21 10.02 19.50
N GLU A 51 23.95 9.42 18.57
CA GLU A 51 23.47 9.08 17.23
C GLU A 51 22.19 8.23 17.26
N LYS A 52 22.01 7.39 18.29
CA LYS A 52 20.79 6.60 18.45
C LYS A 52 19.58 7.47 18.77
N TYR A 53 19.76 8.49 19.60
CA TYR A 53 18.73 9.47 19.91
C TYR A 53 18.29 10.21 18.63
N TRP A 54 19.24 10.75 17.86
CA TRP A 54 18.92 11.47 16.63
C TRP A 54 18.32 10.58 15.56
N SER A 55 18.78 9.33 15.45
CA SER A 55 18.16 8.33 14.58
C SER A 55 16.67 8.18 14.91
N MET A 56 16.33 8.07 16.19
CA MET A 56 14.94 7.99 16.63
C MET A 56 14.17 9.29 16.35
N VAL A 57 14.76 10.47 16.60
CA VAL A 57 14.14 11.77 16.25
C VAL A 57 13.74 11.80 14.77
N PHE A 58 14.64 11.45 13.85
CA PHE A 58 14.34 11.46 12.42
C PHE A 58 13.37 10.35 12.00
N LEU A 59 13.42 9.17 12.63
CA LEU A 59 12.46 8.10 12.37
C LEU A 59 11.04 8.49 12.82
N CYS A 60 10.88 9.10 14.00
CA CYS A 60 9.61 9.65 14.46
C CYS A 60 9.08 10.73 13.52
N LEU A 61 9.96 11.63 13.07
CA LEU A 61 9.65 12.66 12.10
C LEU A 61 9.14 12.08 10.78
N MET A 62 9.90 11.18 10.15
CA MET A 62 9.52 10.59 8.85
C MET A 62 8.22 9.79 8.90
N LEU A 63 7.87 9.23 10.06
CA LEU A 63 6.63 8.46 10.25
C LEU A 63 5.45 9.33 10.71
N GLY A 64 5.64 10.64 10.89
CA GLY A 64 4.61 11.56 11.35
C GLY A 64 4.20 11.36 12.81
N ARG A 65 5.07 10.79 13.64
CA ARG A 65 4.87 10.57 15.09
C ARG A 65 5.21 11.83 15.88
N ILE A 66 4.38 12.86 15.70
CA ILE A 66 4.65 14.21 16.20
C ILE A 66 4.65 14.28 17.73
N ASP A 67 3.80 13.50 18.41
CA ASP A 67 3.75 13.48 19.87
C ASP A 67 5.03 12.90 20.48
N GLU A 68 5.55 11.83 19.89
CA GLU A 68 6.80 11.19 20.31
C GLU A 68 8.00 12.08 20.00
N LEU A 69 8.00 12.73 18.83
CA LEU A 69 9.00 13.70 18.44
C LEU A 69 9.06 14.89 19.42
N GLU A 70 7.91 15.45 19.79
CA GLU A 70 7.84 16.54 20.77
C GLU A 70 8.36 16.08 22.14
N LYS A 71 8.00 14.88 22.59
CA LYS A 71 8.50 14.32 23.86
C LYS A 71 10.03 14.17 23.83
N LEU A 72 10.58 13.63 22.74
CA LEU A 72 12.03 13.44 22.58
C LEU A 72 12.77 14.78 22.63
N LEU A 73 12.33 15.79 21.88
CA LEU A 73 12.98 17.10 21.85
C LEU A 73 12.81 17.85 23.18
N SER A 74 11.66 17.72 23.84
CA SER A 74 11.40 18.33 25.14
C SER A 74 12.25 17.74 26.29
N CYS A 75 12.72 16.50 26.12
CA CYS A 75 13.61 15.83 27.06
C CYS A 75 15.10 16.11 26.81
N SER A 76 15.45 16.81 25.74
CA SER A 76 16.85 17.12 25.42
C SER A 76 17.48 18.08 26.45
N ALA A 77 18.80 17.97 26.66
CA ALA A 77 19.52 18.86 27.57
C ALA A 77 19.46 20.34 27.13
N ASN A 78 19.31 20.59 25.82
CA ASN A 78 19.27 21.92 25.21
C ASN A 78 17.84 22.49 25.05
N LYS A 79 16.85 21.97 25.79
CA LYS A 79 15.44 22.39 25.69
C LYS A 79 15.18 23.90 25.89
N THR A 80 16.13 24.64 26.47
CA THR A 80 16.02 26.09 26.70
C THR A 80 16.57 26.94 25.56
N ASP A 81 17.24 26.32 24.59
CA ASP A 81 17.75 27.01 23.40
C ASP A 81 16.57 27.46 22.52
N GLU A 82 16.64 28.70 22.02
CA GLU A 82 15.61 29.30 21.18
C GLU A 82 15.31 28.45 19.94
N CYS A 83 16.33 27.79 19.36
CA CYS A 83 16.13 26.91 18.20
C CYS A 83 15.25 25.70 18.54
N TYR A 84 15.47 25.08 19.71
CA TYR A 84 14.67 23.95 20.17
C TYR A 84 13.24 24.38 20.50
N LEU A 85 13.08 25.52 21.19
CA LEU A 85 11.77 26.06 21.54
C LEU A 85 10.94 26.38 20.29
N SER A 86 11.56 27.00 19.28
CA SER A 86 10.93 27.31 18.00
C SER A 86 10.39 26.07 17.30
N ILE A 87 11.16 24.98 17.24
CA ILE A 87 10.69 23.70 16.66
C ILE A 87 9.58 23.09 17.50
N ILE A 88 9.72 23.06 18.83
CA ILE A 88 8.69 22.50 19.72
C ILE A 88 7.36 23.25 19.56
N GLU A 89 7.39 24.57 19.43
CA GLU A 89 6.20 25.38 19.13
C GLU A 89 5.58 25.02 17.78
N LEU A 90 6.41 24.82 16.75
CA LEU A 90 5.96 24.39 15.43
C LEU A 90 5.31 23.00 15.46
N LEU A 91 5.85 22.07 16.24
CA LEU A 91 5.28 20.72 16.46
C LEU A 91 3.92 20.79 17.16
N LYS A 92 3.77 21.64 18.16
CA LYS A 92 2.49 21.84 18.88
C LYS A 92 1.39 22.36 17.95
N LYS A 93 1.75 23.20 16.98
CA LYS A 93 0.84 23.73 15.94
C LYS A 93 0.65 22.77 14.76
N CYS A 94 1.36 21.64 14.73
CA CYS A 94 1.37 20.76 13.56
C CYS A 94 -0.05 20.21 13.26
N PRO A 95 -0.57 20.39 12.03
CA PRO A 95 -1.91 19.95 11.65
C PRO A 95 -2.14 18.45 11.85
N LEU A 96 -1.09 17.62 11.72
CA LEU A 96 -1.14 16.17 11.94
C LEU A 96 -1.47 15.84 13.40
N LYS A 97 -0.80 16.51 14.33
CA LYS A 97 -1.03 16.36 15.77
C LYS A 97 -2.41 16.84 16.17
N LEU A 98 -2.80 18.01 15.67
CA LEU A 98 -4.10 18.61 15.97
C LEU A 98 -5.27 17.85 15.33
N LYS A 99 -4.98 16.90 14.41
CA LYS A 99 -5.97 16.28 13.52
C LYS A 99 -6.82 17.32 12.79
N ALA A 100 -6.30 18.55 12.66
CA ALA A 100 -6.98 19.74 12.19
C ALA A 100 -6.53 20.03 10.76
N LEU A 101 -6.84 19.10 9.87
CA LEU A 101 -6.41 19.10 8.47
C LEU A 101 -7.29 20.01 7.59
N SER A 102 -7.72 21.15 8.15
CA SER A 102 -8.41 22.18 7.38
C SER A 102 -7.39 22.84 6.42
N GLY A 103 -7.84 23.23 5.23
CA GLY A 103 -6.95 23.81 4.22
C GLY A 103 -6.23 25.07 4.70
N THR A 104 -6.90 25.89 5.53
CA THR A 104 -6.34 27.14 6.06
C THR A 104 -5.30 26.90 7.15
N THR A 105 -5.58 26.03 8.13
CA THR A 105 -4.63 25.69 9.21
C THR A 105 -3.37 25.04 8.65
N LEU A 106 -3.53 24.14 7.69
CA LEU A 106 -2.41 23.45 7.04
C LEU A 106 -1.54 24.44 6.25
N SER A 107 -2.17 25.33 5.46
CA SER A 107 -1.44 26.34 4.69
C SER A 107 -0.69 27.33 5.57
N SER A 108 -1.31 27.79 6.68
CA SER A 108 -0.65 28.70 7.62
C SER A 108 0.54 28.05 8.32
N TRP A 109 0.43 26.75 8.64
CA TRP A 109 1.54 26.02 9.26
C TRP A 109 2.72 25.84 8.30
N TYR A 110 2.47 25.45 7.04
CA TYR A 110 3.53 25.39 6.03
C TYR A 110 4.18 26.75 5.78
N PHE A 111 3.40 27.83 5.78
CA PHE A 111 3.97 29.18 5.66
C PHE A 111 4.97 29.48 6.80
N GLU A 112 4.63 29.13 8.04
CA GLU A 112 5.54 29.28 9.20
C GLU A 112 6.80 28.39 9.05
N VAL A 113 6.66 27.16 8.54
CA VAL A 113 7.82 26.27 8.23
C VAL A 113 8.78 26.95 7.24
N PHE A 114 8.25 27.46 6.12
CA PHE A 114 9.07 28.07 5.07
C PHE A 114 9.72 29.37 5.53
N ASP A 115 8.99 30.23 6.24
CA ASP A 115 9.53 31.47 6.81
C ASP A 115 10.70 31.19 7.77
N GLN A 116 10.54 30.20 8.65
CA GLN A 116 11.61 29.80 9.57
C GLN A 116 12.83 29.23 8.84
N LEU A 117 12.64 28.47 7.77
CA LEU A 117 13.75 27.95 6.95
C LEU A 117 14.49 29.07 6.23
N GLU A 118 13.76 29.99 5.58
CA GLU A 118 14.34 31.13 4.85
C GLU A 118 15.07 32.11 5.76
N SER A 119 14.61 32.25 7.00
CA SER A 119 15.27 33.10 8.00
C SER A 119 16.69 32.65 8.38
N GLY A 120 17.06 31.40 8.06
CA GLY A 120 18.37 30.84 8.40
C GLY A 120 18.58 30.63 9.92
N ARG A 121 17.50 30.66 10.72
CA ARG A 121 17.53 30.55 12.19
C ARG A 121 18.30 29.32 12.69
N TYR A 122 18.29 28.23 11.93
CA TYR A 122 18.86 26.94 12.33
C TYR A 122 20.29 26.69 11.81
N ALA A 123 20.95 27.66 11.16
CA ALA A 123 22.26 27.47 10.54
C ALA A 123 23.37 27.00 11.51
N SER A 124 23.22 27.27 12.82
CA SER A 124 24.15 26.80 13.85
C SER A 124 23.79 25.42 14.44
N CYS A 125 22.65 24.85 14.05
CA CYS A 125 22.10 23.59 14.57
C CYS A 125 21.70 22.65 13.41
N PRO A 126 22.65 21.95 12.77
CA PRO A 126 22.41 21.18 11.54
C PRO A 126 21.30 20.13 11.67
N ARG A 127 21.21 19.45 12.81
CA ARG A 127 20.18 18.43 13.06
C ARG A 127 18.77 19.02 13.13
N LEU A 128 18.63 20.22 13.70
CA LEU A 128 17.36 20.94 13.77
C LEU A 128 16.98 21.53 12.40
N GLU A 129 17.97 22.02 11.65
CA GLU A 129 17.77 22.45 10.27
C GLU A 129 17.28 21.29 9.38
N GLN A 130 17.82 20.07 9.56
CA GLN A 130 17.33 18.87 8.88
C GLN A 130 15.84 18.60 9.19
N ILE A 131 15.38 18.80 10.43
CA ILE A 131 13.95 18.62 10.78
C ILE A 131 13.08 19.58 9.96
N ILE A 132 13.45 20.85 9.90
CA ILE A 132 12.68 21.86 9.15
C ILE A 132 12.74 21.60 7.64
N ARG A 133 13.89 21.17 7.12
CA ARG A 133 14.03 20.76 5.70
C ARG A 133 13.10 19.58 5.36
N VAL A 134 12.92 18.62 6.26
CA VAL A 134 11.94 17.53 6.09
C VAL A 134 10.51 18.09 6.08
N PHE A 135 10.16 19.00 7.00
CA PHE A 135 8.83 19.64 6.99
C PHE A 135 8.57 20.46 5.73
N ALA A 136 9.61 21.04 5.14
CA ALA A 136 9.54 21.76 3.87
C ALA A 136 9.53 20.85 2.62
N ASP A 137 9.57 19.52 2.80
CA ASP A 137 9.74 18.50 1.75
C ASP A 137 10.95 18.74 0.82
N ASP A 138 12.08 19.18 1.39
CA ASP A 138 13.34 19.29 0.64
C ASP A 138 13.85 17.90 0.22
N GLU A 139 13.91 17.63 -1.08
CA GLU A 139 14.32 16.32 -1.61
C GLU A 139 15.73 15.90 -1.16
N THR A 140 16.62 16.86 -0.94
CA THR A 140 18.03 16.57 -0.64
C THR A 140 18.22 15.98 0.76
N VAL A 141 17.38 16.36 1.73
CA VAL A 141 17.46 15.84 3.10
C VAL A 141 17.16 14.34 3.16
N TYR A 142 16.31 13.83 2.25
CA TYR A 142 15.98 12.41 2.21
C TYR A 142 17.14 11.53 1.74
N HIS A 143 18.06 12.07 0.93
CA HIS A 143 19.29 11.37 0.59
C HIS A 143 20.21 11.28 1.80
N GLU A 144 20.31 12.34 2.60
CA GLU A 144 21.10 12.38 3.84
C GLU A 144 20.54 11.40 4.89
N LEU A 145 19.21 11.32 5.03
CA LEU A 145 18.53 10.44 5.99
C LEU A 145 18.31 9.01 5.48
N SER A 146 18.56 8.73 4.20
CA SER A 146 18.38 7.40 3.60
C SER A 146 19.11 6.26 4.33
N PRO A 147 20.31 6.43 4.93
CA PRO A 147 20.97 5.36 5.67
C PRO A 147 20.26 4.95 6.96
N LEU A 148 19.40 5.82 7.51
CA LEU A 148 18.58 5.53 8.69
C LEU A 148 17.33 4.71 8.33
N CYS A 149 16.95 4.69 7.05
CA CYS A 149 15.73 4.05 6.61
C CYS A 149 15.92 2.54 6.48
N LEU A 150 15.00 1.77 7.05
CA LEU A 150 14.90 0.32 6.86
C LEU A 150 14.46 -0.03 5.44
N ASN A 151 13.56 0.76 4.86
CA ASN A 151 13.12 0.62 3.48
C ASN A 151 12.51 1.93 2.95
N TRP A 152 12.20 1.95 1.65
CA TRP A 152 11.63 3.10 0.94
C TRP A 152 10.32 3.64 1.54
N LYS A 153 9.54 2.84 2.27
CA LYS A 153 8.23 3.27 2.77
C LYS A 153 8.35 4.44 3.75
N GLN A 154 9.46 4.55 4.50
CA GLN A 154 9.65 5.66 5.45
C GLN A 154 9.80 7.00 4.75
N VAL A 155 10.64 7.05 3.70
CA VAL A 155 10.78 8.24 2.84
C VAL A 155 9.45 8.55 2.16
N PHE A 156 8.77 7.53 1.63
CA PHE A 156 7.46 7.70 1.00
C PHE A 156 6.42 8.28 1.96
N ILE A 157 6.32 7.75 3.19
CA ILE A 157 5.36 8.22 4.20
C ILE A 157 5.67 9.67 4.55
N SER A 158 6.93 10.00 4.80
CA SER A 158 7.36 11.36 5.12
C SER A 158 6.97 12.35 4.03
N ARG A 159 7.30 12.05 2.76
CA ARG A 159 6.92 12.92 1.64
C ARG A 159 5.42 12.99 1.43
N SER A 160 4.69 11.89 1.62
CA SER A 160 3.23 11.87 1.50
C SER A 160 2.55 12.76 2.53
N ILE A 161 3.17 12.89 3.71
CA ILE A 161 2.66 13.67 4.84
C ILE A 161 3.06 15.15 4.73
N TYR A 162 4.29 15.43 4.28
CA TYR A 162 4.87 16.78 4.25
C TYR A 162 4.85 17.49 2.89
N SER A 163 4.50 16.80 1.80
CA SER A 163 4.38 17.43 0.47
C SER A 163 3.30 18.53 0.50
N SER A 164 3.73 19.79 0.37
CA SER A 164 3.00 21.01 0.71
C SER A 164 1.87 21.43 -0.25
N ALA A 165 1.25 20.50 -0.95
CA ALA A 165 0.15 20.78 -1.88
C ALA A 165 -0.94 19.75 -1.66
N SER A 166 -2.19 20.20 -1.62
CA SER A 166 -3.42 19.39 -1.58
C SER A 166 -3.17 17.97 -2.11
N PHE A 167 -3.06 17.01 -1.19
CA PHE A 167 -2.66 15.65 -1.51
C PHE A 167 -3.43 15.14 -2.73
N ASP A 168 -2.72 14.96 -3.85
CA ASP A 168 -3.26 14.34 -5.05
C ASP A 168 -2.79 12.90 -5.07
N ALA A 169 -3.77 12.00 -4.98
CA ALA A 169 -3.51 10.57 -4.99
C ALA A 169 -2.80 10.14 -6.28
N SER A 170 -2.97 10.88 -7.39
CA SER A 170 -2.27 10.62 -8.67
C SER A 170 -0.74 10.67 -8.55
N CYS A 171 -0.19 11.38 -7.56
CA CYS A 171 1.25 11.51 -7.33
C CYS A 171 1.87 10.33 -6.56
N LEU A 172 1.07 9.38 -6.04
CA LEU A 172 1.57 8.31 -5.17
C LEU A 172 2.65 7.46 -5.83
N MET A 173 2.51 7.13 -7.13
CA MET A 173 3.55 6.37 -7.83
C MET A 173 4.87 7.15 -7.91
N ALA A 174 4.81 8.44 -8.24
CA ALA A 174 6.00 9.27 -8.34
C ALA A 174 6.74 9.38 -6.99
N LEU A 175 5.98 9.51 -5.89
CA LEU A 175 6.55 9.50 -4.53
C LEU A 175 7.21 8.15 -4.20
N ALA A 176 6.61 7.03 -4.59
CA ALA A 176 7.16 5.70 -4.35
C ALA A 176 8.44 5.46 -5.16
N GLU A 177 8.46 5.88 -6.43
CA GLU A 177 9.63 5.80 -7.30
C GLU A 177 10.79 6.64 -6.77
N PHE A 178 10.51 7.87 -6.31
CA PHE A 178 11.50 8.71 -5.64
C PHE A 178 12.06 7.99 -4.41
N ALA A 179 11.20 7.52 -3.51
CA ALA A 179 11.61 6.88 -2.27
C ALA A 179 12.46 5.62 -2.50
N MET A 180 12.09 4.78 -3.48
CA MET A 180 12.85 3.60 -3.86
C MET A 180 14.21 3.95 -4.43
N LYS A 181 14.29 5.01 -5.27
CA LYS A 181 15.56 5.52 -5.81
C LYS A 181 16.46 6.06 -4.70
N THR A 182 15.90 6.85 -3.79
CA THR A 182 16.62 7.48 -2.67
C THR A 182 17.20 6.46 -1.69
N THR A 183 16.46 5.39 -1.39
CA THR A 183 16.92 4.30 -0.52
C THR A 183 17.69 3.21 -1.25
N ALA A 184 17.95 3.38 -2.56
CA ALA A 184 18.56 2.37 -3.42
C ALA A 184 17.93 0.97 -3.27
N THR A 185 16.60 0.90 -3.19
CA THR A 185 15.85 -0.35 -3.00
C THR A 185 16.13 -1.31 -4.16
N LYS A 186 16.75 -2.46 -3.86
CA LYS A 186 17.15 -3.45 -4.88
C LYS A 186 16.12 -4.56 -5.10
N THR A 187 15.41 -4.93 -4.04
CA THR A 187 14.48 -6.05 -4.03
C THR A 187 13.16 -5.62 -3.43
N LEU A 188 12.06 -6.00 -4.09
CA LEU A 188 10.71 -5.74 -3.63
C LEU A 188 10.13 -7.03 -3.06
N ASP A 189 9.56 -6.94 -1.86
CA ASP A 189 8.79 -8.04 -1.31
C ASP A 189 7.37 -8.06 -1.91
N VAL A 190 6.62 -9.11 -1.61
CA VAL A 190 5.25 -9.28 -2.13
C VAL A 190 4.31 -8.17 -1.64
N LYS A 191 4.53 -7.61 -0.45
CA LYS A 191 3.72 -6.51 0.08
C LYS A 191 4.03 -5.22 -0.68
N ASP A 192 5.30 -4.96 -0.99
CA ASP A 192 5.74 -3.82 -1.79
C ASP A 192 5.06 -3.83 -3.15
N GLU A 193 5.04 -4.98 -3.84
CA GLU A 193 4.36 -5.10 -5.13
C GLU A 193 2.85 -4.83 -5.05
N ILE A 194 2.21 -5.20 -3.94
CA ILE A 194 0.80 -4.91 -3.68
C ILE A 194 0.61 -3.39 -3.49
N PHE A 195 1.43 -2.74 -2.67
CA PHE A 195 1.36 -1.29 -2.46
C PHE A 195 1.60 -0.52 -3.75
N LEU A 196 2.59 -0.90 -4.56
CA LEU A 196 2.82 -0.29 -5.87
C LEU A 196 1.63 -0.49 -6.82
N ALA A 197 0.94 -1.62 -6.75
CA ALA A 197 -0.30 -1.82 -7.51
C ALA A 197 -1.41 -0.87 -7.04
N VAL A 198 -1.56 -0.66 -5.72
CA VAL A 198 -2.49 0.32 -5.14
C VAL A 198 -2.17 1.73 -5.65
N PHE A 199 -0.91 2.15 -5.54
CA PHE A 199 -0.45 3.49 -5.91
C PHE A 199 -0.60 3.76 -7.41
N SER A 200 -0.46 2.74 -8.24
CA SER A 200 -0.67 2.84 -9.69
C SER A 200 -2.14 2.98 -10.11
N PHE A 201 -3.08 2.91 -9.16
CA PHE A 201 -4.51 2.82 -9.44
C PHE A 201 -4.83 1.73 -10.48
N ASP A 202 -4.15 0.59 -10.39
CA ASP A 202 -4.39 -0.56 -11.26
C ASP A 202 -5.08 -1.67 -10.46
N PRO A 203 -6.43 -1.69 -10.44
CA PRO A 203 -7.19 -2.70 -9.70
C PRO A 203 -6.97 -4.11 -10.26
N ILE A 204 -6.61 -4.25 -11.54
CA ILE A 204 -6.34 -5.55 -12.16
C ILE A 204 -5.05 -6.12 -11.60
N ARG A 205 -3.98 -5.32 -11.65
CA ARG A 205 -2.69 -5.68 -11.09
C ARG A 205 -2.81 -5.95 -9.58
N LEU A 206 -3.57 -5.12 -8.86
CA LEU A 206 -3.79 -5.28 -7.43
C LEU A 206 -4.48 -6.61 -7.10
N LEU A 207 -5.63 -6.90 -7.74
CA LEU A 207 -6.33 -8.16 -7.52
C LEU A 207 -5.48 -9.37 -7.91
N HIS A 208 -4.75 -9.28 -9.01
CA HIS A 208 -3.87 -10.36 -9.43
C HIS A 208 -2.80 -10.66 -8.37
N LYS A 209 -2.12 -9.61 -7.87
CA LYS A 209 -1.11 -9.74 -6.80
C LYS A 209 -1.71 -10.26 -5.50
N LEU A 210 -2.90 -9.78 -5.11
CA LEU A 210 -3.60 -10.27 -3.90
C LEU A 210 -4.01 -11.75 -4.02
N CYS A 211 -4.53 -12.18 -5.18
CA CYS A 211 -4.93 -13.58 -5.40
C CYS A 211 -3.74 -14.55 -5.38
N GLN A 212 -2.58 -14.12 -5.88
CA GLN A 212 -1.34 -14.88 -5.84
C GLN A 212 -0.78 -14.96 -4.42
N SER A 213 -0.66 -13.82 -3.74
CA SER A 213 0.01 -13.67 -2.45
C SER A 213 -0.78 -14.15 -1.24
N LEU A 214 -2.09 -13.94 -1.22
CA LEU A 214 -2.92 -14.26 -0.06
C LEU A 214 -3.44 -15.70 -0.11
N HIS A 215 -3.44 -16.34 1.06
CA HIS A 215 -4.12 -17.62 1.25
C HIS A 215 -5.63 -17.45 1.33
N ASN A 216 -6.09 -16.32 1.90
CA ASN A 216 -7.51 -16.00 2.02
C ASN A 216 -8.00 -15.13 0.85
N TRP A 217 -8.90 -15.70 0.06
CA TRP A 217 -9.55 -15.04 -1.07
C TRP A 217 -10.67 -14.09 -0.69
N TRP A 218 -11.04 -14.03 0.59
CA TRP A 218 -12.05 -13.09 1.09
C TRP A 218 -11.72 -11.64 0.69
N LEU A 219 -10.49 -11.18 0.94
CA LEU A 219 -10.10 -9.80 0.62
C LEU A 219 -10.13 -9.50 -0.89
N PRO A 220 -9.45 -10.27 -1.78
CA PRO A 220 -9.56 -10.02 -3.21
C PRO A 220 -11.00 -10.10 -3.74
N ALA A 221 -11.81 -11.03 -3.22
CA ALA A 221 -13.21 -11.18 -3.62
C ALA A 221 -14.06 -9.96 -3.26
N HIS A 222 -13.98 -9.50 -2.01
CA HIS A 222 -14.71 -8.33 -1.57
C HIS A 222 -14.17 -7.04 -2.17
N LEU A 223 -12.87 -6.93 -2.40
CA LEU A 223 -12.30 -5.77 -3.09
C LEU A 223 -12.78 -5.70 -4.55
N ALA A 224 -12.83 -6.85 -5.24
CA ALA A 224 -13.41 -6.96 -6.57
C ALA A 224 -14.90 -6.55 -6.61
N ASP A 225 -15.66 -6.90 -5.57
CA ASP A 225 -17.05 -6.48 -5.43
C ASP A 225 -17.17 -4.99 -5.09
N MET A 226 -16.35 -4.44 -4.19
CA MET A 226 -16.31 -3.00 -3.91
C MET A 226 -15.98 -2.18 -5.17
N PHE A 227 -15.04 -2.66 -5.96
CA PHE A 227 -14.68 -2.08 -7.24
C PHE A 227 -15.85 -2.01 -8.24
N ARG A 228 -16.78 -2.97 -8.19
CA ARG A 228 -18.01 -2.96 -9.00
C ARG A 228 -18.90 -1.76 -8.69
N TYR A 229 -18.99 -1.39 -7.42
CA TYR A 229 -19.85 -0.31 -6.94
C TYR A 229 -19.17 1.05 -6.99
N SER A 230 -17.83 1.08 -6.98
CA SER A 230 -17.08 2.32 -7.14
C SER A 230 -17.22 2.89 -8.56
N ASP A 231 -17.26 4.23 -8.67
CA ASP A 231 -17.18 4.93 -9.96
C ASP A 231 -15.79 4.83 -10.62
N PHE A 232 -14.88 4.07 -10.01
CA PHE A 232 -13.57 3.72 -10.55
C PHE A 232 -13.65 3.13 -11.97
N PHE A 233 -14.75 2.44 -12.25
CA PHE A 233 -15.07 1.91 -13.56
C PHE A 233 -16.34 2.61 -14.07
N SER A 234 -16.28 3.29 -15.22
CA SER A 234 -17.43 3.99 -15.79
C SER A 234 -18.48 3.03 -16.41
N GLY A 235 -19.77 3.22 -16.11
CA GLY A 235 -20.94 2.62 -16.81
C GLY A 235 -20.96 1.09 -17.05
N ASP A 236 -21.60 0.65 -18.14
CA ASP A 236 -21.72 -0.76 -18.55
C ASP A 236 -20.38 -1.48 -18.82
N LEU A 237 -19.29 -0.71 -18.89
CA LEU A 237 -17.92 -1.18 -18.97
C LEU A 237 -17.45 -1.83 -17.65
N ARG A 238 -18.13 -1.56 -16.52
CA ARG A 238 -17.86 -2.15 -15.18
C ARG A 238 -17.90 -3.66 -15.18
N ARG A 239 -19.00 -4.26 -15.67
CA ARG A 239 -19.21 -5.71 -15.67
C ARG A 239 -18.26 -6.42 -16.63
N HIS A 240 -18.04 -5.85 -17.81
CA HIS A 240 -17.11 -6.39 -18.80
C HIS A 240 -15.65 -6.32 -18.32
N LYS A 241 -15.23 -5.20 -17.73
CA LYS A 241 -13.88 -5.09 -17.15
C LYS A 241 -13.68 -6.05 -15.99
N LEU A 242 -14.64 -6.15 -15.07
CA LEU A 242 -14.55 -7.09 -13.95
C LEU A 242 -14.50 -8.55 -14.43
N LYS A 243 -15.32 -8.92 -15.42
CA LYS A 243 -15.26 -10.25 -16.06
C LYS A 243 -13.87 -10.50 -16.68
N ASN A 244 -13.37 -9.57 -17.50
CA ASN A 244 -12.04 -9.65 -18.12
C ASN A 244 -10.90 -9.69 -17.08
N MET A 245 -11.08 -9.03 -15.93
CA MET A 245 -10.13 -9.06 -14.82
C MET A 245 -10.09 -10.44 -14.18
N LEU A 246 -11.25 -11.00 -13.84
CA LEU A 246 -11.36 -12.33 -13.24
C LEU A 246 -10.85 -13.44 -14.17
N GLU A 247 -11.02 -13.29 -15.50
CA GLU A 247 -10.44 -14.18 -16.52
C GLU A 247 -8.91 -14.20 -16.52
N ARG A 248 -8.26 -13.08 -16.17
CA ARG A 248 -6.81 -12.92 -16.23
C ARG A 248 -6.09 -13.25 -14.92
N ILE A 249 -6.82 -13.53 -13.85
CA ILE A 249 -6.21 -13.89 -12.57
C ILE A 249 -5.54 -15.25 -12.72
N SER A 250 -4.22 -15.31 -12.56
CA SER A 250 -3.50 -16.58 -12.46
C SER A 250 -3.86 -17.27 -11.16
N ILE A 251 -4.43 -18.47 -11.24
CA ILE A 251 -4.89 -19.22 -10.08
C ILE A 251 -3.94 -20.40 -9.81
N PRO A 252 -3.22 -20.40 -8.69
CA PRO A 252 -2.16 -21.39 -8.46
C PRO A 252 -2.65 -22.72 -7.87
N SER A 253 -3.89 -22.82 -7.38
CA SER A 253 -4.40 -24.05 -6.77
C SER A 253 -5.89 -24.30 -7.01
N ASP A 254 -6.27 -25.58 -6.97
CA ASP A 254 -7.67 -26.01 -7.16
C ASP A 254 -8.63 -25.42 -6.15
N TYR A 255 -8.18 -25.32 -4.89
CA TYR A 255 -8.97 -24.70 -3.83
C TYR A 255 -9.27 -23.23 -4.15
N LYS A 256 -8.26 -22.48 -4.61
CA LYS A 256 -8.42 -21.08 -5.00
C LYS A 256 -9.32 -20.94 -6.23
N ALA A 257 -9.21 -21.86 -7.19
CA ALA A 257 -10.05 -21.84 -8.38
C ALA A 257 -11.53 -22.11 -8.05
N LEU A 258 -11.85 -22.99 -7.10
CA LEU A 258 -13.24 -23.23 -6.68
C LEU A 258 -13.83 -22.00 -5.99
N LYS A 259 -13.04 -21.27 -5.21
CA LYS A 259 -13.46 -19.97 -4.65
C LYS A 259 -13.72 -18.93 -5.74
N LEU A 260 -12.90 -18.89 -6.79
CA LEU A 260 -13.16 -18.00 -7.95
C LEU A 260 -14.48 -18.33 -8.62
N VAL A 261 -14.76 -19.62 -8.83
CA VAL A 261 -16.04 -20.09 -9.39
C VAL A 261 -17.21 -19.65 -8.50
N GLY A 262 -17.08 -19.79 -7.18
CA GLY A 262 -18.06 -19.30 -6.22
C GLY A 262 -18.29 -17.79 -6.31
N LEU A 263 -17.21 -17.00 -6.39
CA LEU A 263 -17.27 -15.56 -6.58
C LEU A 263 -17.91 -15.15 -7.91
N CYS A 264 -17.53 -15.81 -9.00
CA CYS A 264 -18.12 -15.55 -10.33
C CYS A 264 -19.63 -15.81 -10.28
N ARG A 265 -20.08 -16.86 -9.60
CA ARG A 265 -21.51 -17.14 -9.39
C ARG A 265 -22.21 -16.10 -8.55
N SER A 266 -21.64 -15.69 -7.41
CA SER A 266 -22.25 -14.65 -6.57
C SER A 266 -22.32 -13.30 -7.27
N LEU A 267 -21.44 -13.05 -8.24
CA LEU A 267 -21.43 -11.86 -9.10
C LEU A 267 -22.28 -12.00 -10.38
N ASN A 268 -23.02 -13.10 -10.57
CA ASN A 268 -23.79 -13.42 -11.78
C ASN A 268 -22.96 -13.51 -13.08
N PHE A 269 -21.68 -13.85 -12.99
CA PHE A 269 -20.82 -14.21 -14.12
C PHE A 269 -20.83 -15.73 -14.35
N THR A 270 -22.01 -16.26 -14.67
CA THR A 270 -22.22 -17.71 -14.87
C THR A 270 -21.38 -18.27 -16.01
N ASP A 271 -21.26 -17.55 -17.13
CA ASP A 271 -20.44 -17.99 -18.27
C ASP A 271 -18.96 -18.13 -17.90
N LEU A 272 -18.42 -17.17 -17.14
CA LEU A 272 -17.04 -17.23 -16.68
C LEU A 272 -16.82 -18.37 -15.69
N ALA A 273 -17.76 -18.58 -14.77
CA ALA A 273 -17.70 -19.69 -13.83
C ALA A 273 -17.67 -21.05 -14.57
N LEU A 274 -18.44 -21.17 -15.65
CA LEU A 274 -18.47 -22.33 -16.53
C LEU A 274 -17.14 -22.51 -17.27
N ASP A 275 -16.60 -21.47 -17.88
CA ASP A 275 -15.34 -21.52 -18.63
C ASP A 275 -14.15 -21.87 -17.72
N LEU A 276 -14.13 -21.36 -16.48
CA LEU A 276 -13.14 -21.76 -15.48
C LEU A 276 -13.24 -23.24 -15.15
N CYS A 277 -14.45 -23.75 -14.86
CA CYS A 277 -14.64 -25.17 -14.59
C CYS A 277 -14.25 -26.03 -15.81
N ARG A 278 -14.52 -25.53 -17.02
CA ARG A 278 -14.16 -26.17 -18.29
C ARG A 278 -12.65 -26.30 -18.45
N ASN A 279 -11.93 -25.20 -18.28
CA ASN A 279 -10.47 -25.13 -18.41
C ASN A 279 -9.77 -26.04 -17.39
N TYR A 280 -10.23 -26.04 -16.14
CA TYR A 280 -9.71 -26.94 -15.10
C TYR A 280 -10.03 -28.41 -15.37
N SER A 281 -11.24 -28.72 -15.87
CA SER A 281 -11.59 -30.07 -16.29
C SER A 281 -10.67 -30.56 -17.40
N TYR A 282 -10.42 -29.75 -18.43
CA TYR A 282 -9.50 -30.10 -19.52
C TYR A 282 -8.05 -30.27 -19.06
N LYS A 283 -7.57 -29.39 -18.19
CA LYS A 283 -6.23 -29.50 -17.60
C LYS A 283 -6.05 -30.86 -16.93
N TYR A 284 -7.00 -31.27 -16.08
CA TYR A 284 -6.93 -32.55 -15.37
C TYR A 284 -7.14 -33.78 -16.25
N LEU A 285 -7.97 -33.68 -17.30
CA LEU A 285 -8.08 -34.73 -18.31
C LEU A 285 -6.76 -34.95 -19.05
N LYS A 286 -6.05 -33.88 -19.42
CA LYS A 286 -4.72 -33.97 -20.05
C LYS A 286 -3.67 -34.57 -19.12
N GLU A 287 -3.75 -34.29 -17.82
CA GLU A 287 -2.87 -34.87 -16.80
C GLU A 287 -3.25 -36.32 -16.40
N GLY A 288 -4.31 -36.91 -16.98
CA GLY A 288 -4.79 -38.26 -16.65
C GLY A 288 -5.47 -38.38 -15.29
N LYS A 289 -5.73 -37.27 -14.60
CA LYS A 289 -6.35 -37.23 -13.26
C LYS A 289 -7.87 -37.16 -13.35
N ILE A 290 -8.50 -38.30 -13.69
CA ILE A 290 -9.94 -38.40 -13.98
C ILE A 290 -10.80 -37.93 -12.79
N ASN A 291 -10.45 -38.30 -11.55
CA ASN A 291 -11.21 -37.91 -10.36
C ASN A 291 -11.23 -36.39 -10.15
N CYS A 292 -10.11 -35.71 -10.40
CA CYS A 292 -10.02 -34.26 -10.33
C CYS A 292 -10.84 -33.61 -11.45
N ALA A 293 -10.72 -34.10 -12.68
CA ALA A 293 -11.54 -33.62 -13.80
C ALA A 293 -13.04 -33.76 -13.52
N PHE A 294 -13.46 -34.90 -12.96
CA PHE A 294 -14.84 -35.17 -12.59
C PHE A 294 -15.38 -34.18 -11.56
N LYS A 295 -14.59 -33.85 -10.53
CA LYS A 295 -14.92 -32.82 -9.53
C LYS A 295 -15.23 -31.47 -10.19
N TRP A 296 -14.45 -31.07 -11.20
CA TRP A 296 -14.62 -29.81 -11.93
C TRP A 296 -15.82 -29.84 -12.89
N CYS A 297 -16.13 -31.00 -13.49
CA CYS A 297 -17.36 -31.17 -14.26
C CYS A 297 -18.60 -31.01 -13.39
N LEU A 298 -18.65 -31.65 -12.21
CA LEU A 298 -19.73 -31.46 -11.25
C LEU A 298 -19.84 -30.01 -10.79
N ALA A 299 -18.69 -29.38 -10.50
CA ALA A 299 -18.64 -27.98 -10.12
C ALA A 299 -19.21 -27.05 -11.18
N SER A 300 -19.15 -27.38 -12.47
CA SER A 300 -19.73 -26.57 -13.56
C SER A 300 -21.26 -26.57 -13.60
N ALA A 301 -21.93 -27.54 -12.98
CA ALA A 301 -23.37 -27.80 -13.14
C ALA A 301 -23.83 -28.02 -14.61
N VAL A 302 -22.89 -28.19 -15.56
CA VAL A 302 -23.19 -28.65 -16.92
C VAL A 302 -23.54 -30.13 -16.84
N SER A 303 -24.59 -30.54 -17.54
CA SER A 303 -25.03 -31.94 -17.53
C SER A 303 -23.85 -32.85 -17.91
N TYR A 304 -23.55 -33.79 -17.00
CA TYR A 304 -22.50 -34.80 -17.11
C TYR A 304 -22.41 -35.41 -18.53
N LEU A 305 -23.57 -35.67 -19.13
CA LEU A 305 -23.71 -36.35 -20.41
C LEU A 305 -23.17 -35.58 -21.61
N THR A 306 -23.26 -34.24 -21.63
CA THR A 306 -22.80 -33.46 -22.79
C THR A 306 -21.27 -33.31 -22.80
N TYR A 307 -20.66 -33.16 -21.62
CA TYR A 307 -19.24 -32.89 -21.50
C TYR A 307 -18.37 -34.16 -21.51
N PHE A 308 -18.82 -35.23 -20.83
CA PHE A 308 -18.12 -36.51 -20.82
C PHE A 308 -18.23 -37.22 -22.19
N LYS A 309 -19.41 -37.24 -22.84
CA LYS A 309 -19.52 -37.88 -24.18
C LYS A 309 -18.58 -37.29 -25.21
N TYR A 310 -18.41 -35.97 -25.22
CA TYR A 310 -17.65 -35.29 -26.27
C TYR A 310 -16.13 -35.37 -26.07
N ASN A 311 -15.64 -35.29 -24.83
CA ASN A 311 -14.20 -35.20 -24.57
C ASN A 311 -13.59 -36.48 -24.00
N VAL A 312 -14.36 -37.28 -23.28
CA VAL A 312 -13.86 -38.49 -22.62
C VAL A 312 -13.93 -39.69 -23.55
N GLY A 313 -14.80 -39.70 -24.57
CA GLY A 313 -14.79 -40.69 -25.64
C GLY A 313 -13.48 -40.75 -26.43
N VAL A 314 -12.73 -39.63 -26.50
CA VAL A 314 -11.42 -39.56 -27.16
C VAL A 314 -10.29 -40.04 -26.23
N CYS A 315 -10.37 -39.80 -24.92
CA CYS A 315 -9.35 -40.27 -23.96
C CYS A 315 -9.54 -41.73 -23.52
N PHE A 316 -10.78 -42.22 -23.42
CA PHE A 316 -11.07 -43.61 -23.02
C PHE A 316 -10.67 -44.63 -24.09
N ASN A 317 -10.70 -44.25 -25.38
CA ASN A 317 -10.25 -45.14 -26.45
C ASN A 317 -8.73 -45.37 -26.45
N ASN A 318 -7.94 -44.55 -25.75
CA ASN A 318 -6.48 -44.60 -25.77
C ASN A 318 -5.83 -45.08 -24.45
N HIS A 319 -6.58 -45.29 -23.37
CA HIS A 319 -6.03 -45.78 -22.11
C HIS A 319 -6.75 -47.02 -21.57
N SER A 320 -6.03 -48.13 -21.53
CA SER A 320 -6.46 -49.48 -21.10
C SER A 320 -6.90 -49.59 -19.63
N SER A 321 -6.76 -48.54 -18.82
CA SER A 321 -7.03 -48.55 -17.38
C SER A 321 -8.50 -48.33 -16.99
N CYS A 322 -9.41 -48.01 -17.92
CA CYS A 322 -10.75 -47.54 -17.58
C CYS A 322 -11.90 -48.44 -18.08
N ARG A 323 -11.78 -49.76 -17.98
CA ARG A 323 -12.87 -50.71 -18.30
C ARG A 323 -13.96 -50.85 -17.22
N GLY A 324 -13.76 -50.29 -16.03
CA GLY A 324 -14.65 -50.50 -14.87
C GLY A 324 -15.90 -49.62 -14.78
N LEU A 325 -16.11 -48.67 -15.70
CA LEU A 325 -17.21 -47.68 -15.62
C LEU A 325 -18.24 -47.79 -16.76
N GLN A 326 -18.21 -48.86 -17.56
CA GLN A 326 -19.22 -49.11 -18.61
C GLN A 326 -20.52 -49.76 -18.10
N GLN A 327 -20.69 -49.91 -16.78
CA GLN A 327 -21.87 -50.58 -16.19
C GLN A 327 -22.67 -49.72 -15.19
N LEU A 328 -22.52 -48.39 -15.24
CA LEU A 328 -23.42 -47.42 -14.60
C LEU A 328 -23.93 -46.45 -15.67
#